data_AF-A0A947YNK4-F1
#
_entry.id   AF-A0A947YNK4-F1
#
_cell.length_a   1.000
_cell.length_b   1.000
_cell.length_c   1.000
_cell.angle_alpha   90.00
_cell.angle_beta   90.00
_cell.angle_gamma   90.00
#
_symmetry.space_group_name_H-M   'P 1'
#
loop_
_entity.id
_entity.type
_entity.pdbx_description
1 polymer ?
#
loop_
_entity_poly.entity_id
_entity_poly.type
_entity_poly.pdbx_seq_one_letter_code
_entity_poly.pdbx_strand_id
1 'polypeptide(L)'
;MINLLLLIGEITILYFFSAALTQNLYLVFLLVFRNRHVAVSLVTGLLFPGTVIHELSHLFTAEILGVHTGRLTLTPEAIEEKEVKTGSVAIAQTGPFRRAAIGLAPFWTGLIALGVLSYFLTSEKITQ
;
A
#
# COMPACT_ATOMS: atom_id res chain seq x y z
N MET A 1 -27.00 1.70 -5.85
CA MET A 1 -26.23 1.79 -7.10
C MET A 1 -25.32 3.01 -7.13
N ILE A 2 -25.83 4.21 -6.87
CA ILE A 2 -25.02 5.44 -6.86
C ILE A 2 -23.82 5.39 -5.90
N ASN A 3 -24.00 4.91 -4.66
CA ASN A 3 -22.92 4.82 -3.67
C ASN A 3 -21.78 3.89 -4.10
N LEU A 4 -22.08 2.80 -4.83
CA LEU A 4 -21.07 1.88 -5.32
C LEU A 4 -20.22 2.53 -6.42
N LEU A 5 -20.85 3.31 -7.30
CA LEU A 5 -20.13 4.08 -8.33
C LEU A 5 -19.23 5.13 -7.70
N LEU A 6 -19.70 5.82 -6.65
CA LEU A 6 -18.91 6.78 -5.91
C LEU A 6 -17.69 6.11 -5.26
N LEU A 7 -17.87 4.99 -4.57
CA LEU A 7 -16.78 4.24 -3.95
C LEU A 7 -15.71 3.82 -4.96
N ILE A 8 -16.12 3.28 -6.12
CA ILE A 8 -15.19 2.90 -7.19
C ILE A 8 -14.46 4.14 -7.73
N GLY A 9 -15.16 5.26 -7.88
CA GLY A 9 -14.58 6.54 -8.27
C GLY A 9 -13.54 7.04 -7.27
N GLU A 10 -13.83 6.99 -5.98
CA GLU A 10 -12.94 7.39 -4.90
C GLU A 10 -11.67 6.54 -4.88
N ILE A 11 -11.80 5.20 -4.95
CA ILE A 11 -10.64 4.30 -4.99
C ILE A 11 -9.78 4.58 -6.23
N THR A 12 -10.40 4.85 -7.37
CA THR A 12 -9.69 5.17 -8.62
C THR A 12 -8.92 6.49 -8.48
N ILE A 13 -9.55 7.52 -7.94
CA ILE A 13 -8.90 8.82 -7.67
C ILE A 13 -7.76 8.64 -6.67
N LEU A 14 -7.98 7.88 -5.60
CA LEU A 14 -6.98 7.60 -4.57
C LEU A 14 -5.76 6.88 -5.16
N TYR A 15 -5.97 5.94 -6.09
CA TYR A 15 -4.89 5.25 -6.79
C TYR A 15 -4.00 6.22 -7.56
N PHE A 16 -4.59 7.10 -8.39
CA PHE A 16 -3.83 8.11 -9.12
C PHE A 16 -3.15 9.13 -8.19
N PHE A 17 -3.85 9.54 -7.14
CA PHE A 17 -3.31 10.47 -6.15
C PHE A 17 -2.12 9.88 -5.40
N SER A 18 -2.17 8.60 -5.01
CA SER A 18 -1.08 7.90 -4.34
C SER A 18 0.18 7.83 -5.20
N ALA A 19 0.01 7.51 -6.49
CA ALA A 19 1.12 7.50 -7.44
C ALA A 19 1.73 8.90 -7.61
N ALA A 20 0.89 9.93 -7.76
CA ALA A 20 1.34 11.31 -7.86
C ALA A 20 2.05 11.77 -6.57
N LEU A 21 1.52 11.45 -5.39
CA LEU A 21 2.11 11.82 -4.10
C LEU A 21 3.50 11.21 -3.94
N THR A 22 3.65 9.91 -4.22
CA THR A 22 4.93 9.20 -4.11
C THR A 22 5.99 9.83 -5.03
N GLN A 23 5.61 10.14 -6.27
CA GLN A 23 6.49 10.79 -7.23
C GLN A 23 6.87 12.22 -6.81
N ASN A 24 5.90 13.01 -6.32
CA ASN A 24 6.17 14.37 -5.86
C ASN A 24 7.04 14.39 -4.61
N LEU A 25 6.84 13.47 -3.65
CA LEU A 25 7.71 13.31 -2.48
C LEU A 25 9.14 12.97 -2.89
N TYR A 26 9.29 12.05 -3.85
CA TYR A 26 10.60 11.71 -4.39
C TYR A 26 11.28 12.93 -5.03
N LEU A 27 10.57 13.68 -5.88
CA LEU A 27 11.11 14.87 -6.53
C LEU A 27 11.49 15.96 -5.51
N VAL A 28 10.67 16.20 -4.49
CA VAL A 28 10.98 17.14 -3.41
C VAL A 28 12.25 16.72 -2.68
N PHE A 29 12.38 15.47 -2.25
CA PHE A 29 13.60 15.01 -1.59
C PHE A 29 14.81 15.02 -2.52
N LEU A 30 14.63 14.69 -3.80
CA LEU A 30 15.70 14.78 -4.80
C LEU A 30 16.19 16.22 -4.97
N LEU A 31 15.29 17.20 -5.03
CA LEU A 31 15.64 18.61 -5.17
C LEU A 31 16.32 19.16 -3.90
N VAL A 32 15.86 18.75 -2.72
CA VAL A 32 16.41 19.20 -1.43
C VAL A 32 17.78 18.60 -1.15
N PHE A 33 17.93 17.28 -1.29
CA PHE A 33 19.17 16.58 -0.92
C PHE A 33 20.14 16.42 -2.09
N ARG A 34 19.69 16.63 -3.33
CA ARG A 34 20.47 16.47 -4.59
C ARG A 34 21.20 15.13 -4.69
N ASN A 35 20.71 14.11 -3.97
CA ASN A 35 21.28 12.77 -3.93
C ASN A 35 20.15 11.76 -4.10
N ARG A 36 20.22 10.98 -5.18
CA ARG A 36 19.22 9.97 -5.54
C ARG A 36 19.05 8.91 -4.45
N HIS A 37 20.15 8.43 -3.88
CA HIS A 37 20.09 7.39 -2.86
C HIS A 37 19.39 7.88 -1.60
N VAL A 38 19.74 9.09 -1.13
CA VAL A 38 19.10 9.71 0.05
C VAL A 38 17.62 9.96 -0.20
N ALA A 39 17.25 10.49 -1.36
CA ALA A 39 15.86 10.75 -1.70
C ALA A 39 15.02 9.46 -1.73
N VAL A 40 15.53 8.39 -2.35
CA VAL A 40 14.86 7.08 -2.36
C VAL A 40 14.72 6.54 -0.95
N SER A 41 15.78 6.56 -0.13
CA SER A 41 15.74 6.07 1.25
C SER A 41 14.73 6.84 2.11
N LEU A 42 14.59 8.15 1.92
CA LEU A 42 13.61 8.95 2.64
C LEU A 42 12.17 8.64 2.24
N VAL A 43 11.88 8.59 0.93
CA VAL A 43 10.53 8.17 0.47
C VAL A 43 10.20 6.77 0.96
N THR A 44 11.17 5.87 0.85
CA THR A 44 11.02 4.49 1.30
C THR A 44 10.73 4.45 2.79
N GLY A 45 11.59 5.03 3.62
CA GLY A 45 11.42 5.02 5.08
C GLY A 45 10.08 5.62 5.51
N LEU A 46 9.61 6.67 4.83
CA LEU A 46 8.32 7.30 5.11
C LEU A 46 7.13 6.42 4.75
N LEU A 47 7.16 5.75 3.58
CA LEU A 47 6.06 4.93 3.08
C LEU A 47 6.13 3.46 3.54
N PHE A 48 7.27 3.04 4.07
CA PHE A 48 7.58 1.65 4.42
C PHE A 48 6.55 1.01 5.35
N PRO A 49 6.07 1.64 6.43
CA PRO A 49 5.07 1.03 7.30
C PRO A 49 3.79 0.65 6.53
N GLY A 50 3.36 1.52 5.61
CA GLY A 50 2.22 1.27 4.74
C GLY A 50 2.48 0.15 3.74
N THR A 51 3.64 0.15 3.08
CA THR A 51 4.04 -0.91 2.16
C THR A 51 4.11 -2.28 2.83
N VAL A 52 4.64 -2.36 4.06
CA VAL A 52 4.67 -3.60 4.84
C VAL A 52 3.27 -4.13 5.09
N ILE A 53 2.36 -3.28 5.58
CA ILE A 53 0.97 -3.68 5.81
C ILE A 53 0.30 -4.12 4.50
N HIS A 54 0.58 -3.42 3.40
CA HIS A 54 0.03 -3.71 2.08
C HIS A 54 0.45 -5.10 1.58
N GLU A 55 1.75 -5.37 1.50
CA GLU A 55 2.28 -6.65 0.99
C GLU A 55 1.95 -7.82 1.92
N LEU A 56 1.98 -7.62 3.24
CA LEU A 56 1.58 -8.66 4.19
C LEU A 56 0.09 -8.98 4.09
N SER A 57 -0.77 -8.01 3.78
CA SER A 57 -2.20 -8.26 3.56
C SER A 57 -2.43 -9.21 2.39
N HIS A 58 -1.70 -8.99 1.29
CA HIS A 58 -1.69 -9.89 0.15
C HIS A 58 -1.18 -11.28 0.53
N LEU A 59 -0.05 -11.34 1.23
CA LEU A 59 0.59 -12.60 1.64
C LEU A 59 -0.33 -13.42 2.55
N PHE A 60 -0.85 -12.82 3.63
CA PHE A 60 -1.73 -13.53 4.57
C PHE A 60 -3.01 -13.99 3.90
N THR A 61 -3.62 -13.16 3.05
CA THR A 61 -4.85 -13.55 2.35
C THR A 61 -4.59 -14.67 1.34
N ALA A 62 -3.45 -14.64 0.64
CA ALA A 62 -3.05 -15.72 -0.25
C ALA A 62 -2.87 -17.03 0.52
N GLU A 63 -2.16 -16.99 1.66
CA GLU A 63 -1.93 -18.16 2.50
C GLU A 63 -3.23 -18.74 3.06
N ILE A 64 -4.14 -17.90 3.57
CA ILE A 64 -5.47 -18.31 4.06
C ILE A 64 -6.28 -18.97 2.94
N LEU A 65 -6.16 -18.50 1.70
CA LEU A 65 -6.84 -19.05 0.54
C LEU A 65 -6.13 -20.27 -0.09
N GLY A 66 -5.03 -20.74 0.53
CA GLY A 66 -4.23 -21.87 0.07
C GLY A 66 -3.49 -21.59 -1.24
N VAL A 67 -3.11 -20.34 -1.49
CA VAL A 67 -2.42 -19.89 -2.69
C VAL A 67 -0.94 -19.77 -2.40
N HIS A 68 -0.12 -20.47 -3.19
CA HIS A 68 1.33 -20.44 -3.00
C HIS A 68 1.89 -19.04 -3.20
N THR A 69 2.64 -18.57 -2.20
CA THR A 69 3.35 -17.28 -2.20
C THR A 69 4.84 -17.53 -2.43
N GLY A 70 5.50 -16.57 -3.08
CA GLY A 70 6.92 -16.63 -3.40
C GLY A 70 7.72 -15.55 -2.67
N ARG A 71 8.68 -14.95 -3.37
CA ARG A 71 9.54 -13.90 -2.80
C ARG A 71 8.69 -12.69 -2.37
N LEU A 72 8.90 -12.25 -1.13
CA LEU A 72 8.42 -10.98 -0.59
C LEU A 72 9.58 -9.97 -0.64
N THR A 73 9.35 -8.86 -1.33
CA THR A 73 10.29 -7.74 -1.45
C THR A 73 9.64 -6.50 -0.83
N LEU A 74 10.14 -6.07 0.32
CA LEU A 74 9.64 -4.89 1.05
C LEU A 74 10.48 -3.63 0.79
N THR A 75 11.68 -3.80 0.24
CA THR A 75 12.57 -2.71 -0.11
C THR A 75 12.42 -2.38 -1.59
N PRO A 76 12.33 -1.11 -1.98
CA PRO A 76 12.39 -0.74 -3.37
C PRO A 76 13.72 -1.19 -3.97
N GLU A 77 13.66 -2.16 -4.87
CA GLU A 77 14.75 -2.42 -5.81
C GLU A 77 14.82 -1.19 -6.72
N ALA A 78 16.04 -0.67 -6.89
CA ALA A 78 16.30 0.63 -7.46
C ALA A 78 15.46 0.96 -8.71
N ILE A 79 15.15 2.25 -8.87
CA ILE A 79 14.44 2.82 -10.03
C ILE A 79 15.12 2.34 -11.33
N GLU A 80 14.51 1.36 -11.99
CA GLU A 80 14.71 1.12 -13.42
C GLU A 80 13.72 2.01 -14.19
N GLU A 81 14.33 2.98 -14.87
CA GLU A 81 13.82 3.80 -15.97
C GLU A 81 12.63 4.75 -15.79
N LYS A 82 11.64 4.57 -14.88
CA LYS A 82 10.60 5.62 -14.65
C LYS A 82 9.63 5.42 -13.48
N GLU A 83 9.62 4.27 -12.79
CA GLU A 83 8.66 4.01 -11.72
C GLU A 83 9.35 3.56 -10.42
N VAL A 84 8.85 4.08 -9.30
CA VAL A 84 9.29 3.66 -7.96
C VAL A 84 8.51 2.40 -7.60
N LYS A 85 9.12 1.22 -7.75
CA LYS A 85 8.57 -0.03 -7.21
C LYS A 85 8.79 -0.05 -5.71
N THR A 86 7.75 0.24 -4.93
CA THR A 86 7.84 0.38 -3.46
C THR A 86 7.90 -0.96 -2.71
N GLY A 87 7.29 -2.01 -3.26
CA GLY A 87 7.30 -3.37 -2.72
C GLY A 87 6.61 -4.36 -3.68
N SER A 88 6.75 -5.66 -3.42
CA SER A 88 5.98 -6.69 -4.11
C SER A 88 6.00 -8.03 -3.37
N VAL A 89 4.93 -8.79 -3.49
CA VAL A 89 4.87 -10.21 -3.14
C VAL A 89 4.52 -11.05 -4.37
N ALA A 90 5.31 -12.08 -4.64
CA ALA A 90 5.01 -13.02 -5.72
C ALA A 90 3.84 -13.92 -5.32
N ILE A 91 2.78 -13.93 -6.12
CA ILE A 91 1.58 -14.77 -5.91
C ILE A 91 1.42 -15.70 -7.11
N ALA A 92 1.24 -17.00 -6.86
CA ALA A 92 1.00 -17.97 -7.93
C ALA A 92 -0.28 -17.64 -8.71
N GLN A 93 -0.36 -18.09 -9.97
CA GLN A 93 -1.57 -17.89 -10.76
C GLN A 93 -2.76 -18.62 -10.14
N THR A 94 -3.85 -17.89 -9.90
CA THR A 94 -5.09 -18.46 -9.35
C THR A 94 -6.30 -18.08 -10.19
N GLY A 95 -7.42 -18.77 -9.91
CA GLY A 95 -8.74 -18.40 -10.39
C GLY A 95 -9.18 -16.99 -9.97
N PRO A 96 -10.20 -16.43 -10.64
CA PRO A 96 -10.58 -15.02 -10.55
C PRO A 96 -11.01 -14.60 -9.14
N PHE A 97 -11.75 -15.45 -8.42
CA PHE A 97 -12.23 -15.14 -7.07
C PHE A 97 -11.10 -15.00 -6.05
N ARG A 98 -10.16 -15.96 -6.01
CA ARG A 98 -8.99 -15.88 -5.10
C ARG A 98 -8.12 -14.68 -5.45
N ARG A 99 -7.92 -14.42 -6.75
CA ARG A 99 -7.15 -13.27 -7.22
C ARG A 99 -7.77 -11.95 -6.79
N ALA A 100 -9.08 -11.80 -6.93
CA ALA A 100 -9.80 -10.61 -6.50
C ALA A 100 -9.75 -10.44 -4.98
N ALA A 101 -9.95 -11.50 -4.21
CA ALA A 101 -9.87 -11.46 -2.74
C ALA A 101 -8.48 -11.05 -2.26
N ILE A 102 -7.42 -11.62 -2.84
CA ILE A 102 -6.04 -11.23 -2.53
C ILE A 102 -5.81 -9.78 -2.93
N GLY A 103 -6.21 -9.37 -4.13
CA GLY A 103 -6.05 -7.99 -4.61
C GLY A 103 -6.75 -6.94 -3.75
N LEU A 104 -7.91 -7.27 -3.18
CA LEU A 104 -8.66 -6.40 -2.28
C LEU A 104 -8.21 -6.48 -0.82
N ALA A 105 -7.32 -7.39 -0.46
CA ALA A 105 -6.90 -7.59 0.93
C ALA A 105 -6.34 -6.31 1.58
N PRO A 106 -5.43 -5.54 0.96
CA PRO A 106 -4.88 -4.34 1.59
C PRO A 106 -5.94 -3.26 1.85
N PHE A 107 -6.96 -3.17 1.00
CA PHE A 107 -8.07 -2.24 1.20
C PHE A 107 -8.84 -2.57 2.48
N TRP A 108 -9.19 -3.85 2.68
CA TRP A 108 -9.90 -4.30 3.88
C TRP A 108 -9.03 -4.17 5.13
N THR A 109 -7.76 -4.58 5.06
CA THR A 109 -6.82 -4.43 6.18
C THR A 109 -6.66 -2.97 6.57
N GLY A 110 -6.50 -2.06 5.59
CA GLY A 110 -6.40 -0.62 5.84
C GLY A 110 -7.66 -0.05 6.49
N LEU A 111 -8.84 -0.43 5.99
CA LEU A 111 -10.12 0.01 6.55
C LEU A 111 -10.29 -0.45 8.01
N ILE A 112 -9.96 -1.70 8.31
CA ILE A 112 -10.03 -2.25 9.67
C ILE A 112 -9.01 -1.54 10.57
N ALA A 113 -7.77 -1.39 10.12
CA ALA A 113 -6.71 -0.74 10.90
C ALA A 113 -7.07 0.71 11.25
N LEU A 114 -7.59 1.48 10.29
CA LEU A 114 -8.06 2.86 10.53
C LEU A 114 -9.27 2.90 11.46
N GLY A 115 -10.22 1.98 11.31
CA GLY A 115 -11.39 1.88 12.19
C GLY A 115 -11.00 1.58 13.64
N VAL A 116 -10.08 0.63 13.83
CA VAL A 116 -9.52 0.27 15.15
C VAL A 116 -8.76 1.44 15.75
N LEU A 117 -7.89 2.10 14.98
CA LEU A 117 -7.15 3.28 15.44
C LEU A 117 -8.10 4.41 15.85
N SER A 118 -9.11 4.69 15.02
CA SER A 118 -10.13 5.70 15.30
C SER A 118 -10.91 5.40 16.59
N TYR A 119 -11.27 4.14 16.80
CA TYR A 119 -11.92 3.69 18.03
C TYR A 119 -11.03 3.97 19.25
N PHE A 120 -9.78 3.53 19.26
CA PHE A 120 -8.86 3.77 20.39
C PHE A 120 -8.63 5.26 20.67
N LEU A 121 -8.40 6.06 19.63
CA LEU A 121 -8.20 7.50 19.77
C LEU A 121 -9.45 8.22 20.30
N THR A 122 -10.64 7.75 19.93
CA THR A 122 -11.91 8.31 20.41
C THR A 122 -12.21 7.88 21.84
N SER A 123 -11.93 6.62 22.20
CA SER A 123 -12.12 6.09 23.55
C SER A 123 -11.26 6.82 24.60
N GLU A 124 -10.03 7.21 24.24
CA GLU A 124 -9.18 8.03 25.10
C GLU A 124 -9.78 9.42 25.35
N LYS A 125 -10.38 10.02 24.31
CA LYS A 125 -10.95 11.37 24.35
C LYS A 125 -12.27 11.49 25.12
N ILE A 126 -12.98 10.39 25.33
CA ILE A 126 -14.23 10.33 26.12
C ILE A 126 -13.93 10.10 27.61
N THR A 127 -12.72 9.66 27.94
CA THR A 127 -12.31 9.35 29.32
C THR A 127 -11.62 10.54 30.04
N GLN A 128 -11.23 11.58 29.30
CA GLN A 128 -10.81 12.88 29.84
C GLN A 128 -11.96 13.89 29.89
#